data_AF-A0A358DVV4-F1
#
_entry.id   AF-A0A358DVV4-F1
#
_cell.length_a   1.000
_cell.length_b   1.000
_cell.length_c   1.000
_cell.angle_alpha   90.00
_cell.angle_beta   90.00
_cell.angle_gamma   90.00
#
_symmetry.space_group_name_H-M   'P 1'
#
loop_
_entity.id
_entity.type
_entity.pdbx_description
1 polymer ?
#
loop_
_entity_poly.entity_id
_entity_poly.type
_entity_poly.pdbx_seq_one_letter_code
_entity_poly.pdbx_strand_id
1 'polypeptide(L)'
;LGIHSEMLTDSVIELLSSGAVTNKKKTFHPGKVVTSFAIGSRKLYDLIDNNPHIEFYPSSYVNKPTNIAKNDNMIAINSALEVDLTGQVVADSLGYDFYSGIGGQVDFVTGASISKGGKPIIALPSTAKDETISRITPRISEGAGVVTSRGNVQYVVTEYGIASLKGKSIRERALELIRVAHPKFRAQLLEEVRKHYWVPHYQEKYPTDIPELGAIQLKRLNIQGETFYMRPLNPADERRLQEFFYSHTKETLRLRYNYDPKQMSREKSCNLVSVDQSADVALCIVKQDGSRITIQAVGRFYLEPVSNTCEVAFVTRETQQGKGMASRLLNQLIDIAKARGIEKMMAYVRGENKPMITIFEQANFIRKFTGDPSDIELVLDVANAQ
;
A
#
# COMPACT_ATOMS: atom_id res chain seq x y z
N LEU A 1 10.52 -21.40 0.23
CA LEU A 1 10.55 -20.61 -1.03
C LEU A 1 11.01 -21.49 -2.19
N GLY A 2 10.86 -21.02 -3.42
CA GLY A 2 11.42 -21.66 -4.61
C GLY A 2 12.04 -20.62 -5.55
N ILE A 3 12.97 -21.05 -6.41
CA ILE A 3 13.72 -20.17 -7.30
C ILE A 3 13.52 -20.60 -8.75
N HIS A 4 13.09 -19.64 -9.56
CA HIS A 4 13.10 -19.64 -11.01
C HIS A 4 13.53 -18.24 -11.40
N SER A 5 14.78 -18.05 -11.83
CA SER A 5 15.40 -16.74 -12.00
C SER A 5 16.30 -16.73 -13.22
N GLU A 6 16.36 -15.63 -13.97
CA GLU A 6 17.32 -15.48 -15.07
C GLU A 6 18.76 -15.75 -14.60
N MET A 7 19.14 -15.12 -13.49
CA MET A 7 20.49 -15.13 -12.93
C MET A 7 20.48 -15.61 -11.47
N LEU A 8 21.52 -16.36 -11.08
CA LEU A 8 21.90 -16.60 -9.68
C LEU A 8 23.12 -15.75 -9.28
N THR A 9 23.10 -15.27 -8.04
CA THR A 9 24.21 -14.54 -7.39
C THR A 9 24.49 -15.16 -6.02
N ASP A 10 25.55 -14.71 -5.35
CA ASP A 10 25.94 -15.19 -4.01
C ASP A 10 24.81 -15.13 -2.97
N SER A 11 23.84 -14.24 -3.15
CA SER A 11 22.65 -14.12 -2.30
C SER A 11 21.87 -15.43 -2.13
N VAL A 12 21.98 -16.36 -3.10
CA VAL A 12 21.29 -17.65 -3.04
C VAL A 12 21.91 -18.60 -2.02
N ILE A 13 23.19 -18.44 -1.69
CA ILE A 13 23.94 -19.36 -0.83
C ILE A 13 23.33 -19.40 0.56
N GLU A 14 23.07 -18.24 1.17
CA GLU A 14 22.44 -18.14 2.50
C GLU A 14 20.99 -18.65 2.49
N LEU A 15 20.23 -18.36 1.44
CA LEU A 15 18.84 -18.78 1.31
C LEU A 15 18.68 -20.30 1.18
N LEU A 16 19.61 -20.96 0.50
CA LEU A 16 19.66 -22.42 0.42
C LEU A 16 20.17 -23.04 1.73
N SER A 17 21.26 -22.50 2.28
CA SER A 17 21.90 -23.04 3.51
C SER A 17 21.00 -22.93 4.74
N SER A 18 20.20 -21.87 4.84
CA SER A 18 19.20 -21.69 5.93
C SER A 18 17.96 -22.58 5.80
N GLY A 19 17.79 -23.28 4.67
CA GLY A 19 16.58 -24.04 4.37
C GLY A 19 15.35 -23.19 4.00
N ALA A 20 15.51 -21.86 3.86
CA ALA A 20 14.45 -20.98 3.42
C ALA A 20 13.96 -21.31 2.00
N VAL A 21 14.88 -21.73 1.12
CA VAL A 21 14.58 -22.20 -0.24
C VAL A 21 14.62 -23.73 -0.28
N THR A 22 13.48 -24.33 -0.61
CA THR A 22 13.34 -25.80 -0.74
C THR A 22 12.77 -26.23 -2.09
N ASN A 23 12.21 -25.30 -2.87
CA ASN A 23 11.53 -25.55 -4.14
C ASN A 23 10.34 -26.53 -4.06
N LYS A 24 9.93 -27.00 -2.87
CA LYS A 24 8.86 -27.99 -2.68
C LYS A 24 7.47 -27.53 -3.11
N LYS A 25 7.22 -26.20 -3.10
CA LYS A 25 5.95 -25.59 -3.50
C LYS A 25 5.93 -25.08 -4.94
N LYS A 26 7.01 -25.28 -5.72
CA LYS A 26 7.01 -24.93 -7.14
C LYS A 26 6.07 -25.87 -7.89
N THR A 27 5.22 -25.31 -8.73
CA THR A 27 4.33 -26.07 -9.63
C THR A 27 4.99 -26.38 -10.97
N PHE A 28 6.16 -25.78 -11.25
CA PHE A 28 7.00 -26.06 -12.40
C PHE A 28 8.44 -26.31 -11.95
N HIS A 29 9.02 -27.46 -12.31
CA HIS A 29 10.32 -27.93 -11.76
C HIS A 29 10.35 -28.01 -10.22
N PRO A 30 9.50 -28.84 -9.60
CA PRO A 30 9.46 -29.01 -8.15
C PRO A 30 10.79 -29.55 -7.61
N GLY A 31 11.25 -29.00 -6.49
CA GLY A 31 12.51 -29.43 -5.86
C GLY A 31 13.80 -28.90 -6.51
N LYS A 32 13.70 -28.14 -7.61
CA LYS A 32 14.84 -27.61 -8.35
C LYS A 32 14.88 -26.08 -8.36
N VAL A 33 16.08 -25.53 -8.18
CA VAL A 33 16.41 -24.16 -8.59
C VAL A 33 16.56 -24.16 -10.11
N VAL A 34 15.86 -23.26 -10.80
CA VAL A 34 15.95 -23.12 -12.27
C VAL A 34 16.57 -21.78 -12.60
N THR A 35 17.63 -21.78 -13.41
CA THR A 35 18.29 -20.55 -13.85
C THR A 35 18.88 -20.63 -15.25
N SER A 36 19.26 -19.48 -15.83
CA SER A 36 19.94 -19.42 -17.13
C SER A 36 21.45 -19.23 -16.99
N PHE A 37 21.91 -18.47 -16.01
CA PHE A 37 23.34 -18.25 -15.77
C PHE A 37 23.59 -17.85 -14.31
N ALA A 38 24.87 -17.84 -13.91
CA ALA A 38 25.28 -17.47 -12.55
C ALA A 38 26.50 -16.55 -12.58
N ILE A 39 26.46 -15.49 -11.78
CA ILE A 39 27.56 -14.53 -11.61
C ILE A 39 27.76 -14.30 -10.12
N GLY A 40 28.98 -14.56 -9.63
CA GLY A 40 29.27 -14.40 -8.23
C GLY A 40 30.67 -14.83 -7.83
N SER A 41 30.87 -15.07 -6.54
CA SER A 41 32.14 -15.55 -6.01
C SER A 41 32.39 -17.02 -6.35
N ARG A 42 33.63 -17.48 -6.06
CA ARG A 42 33.99 -18.91 -6.17
C ARG A 42 33.06 -19.82 -5.37
N LYS A 43 32.56 -19.38 -4.21
CA LYS A 43 31.65 -20.15 -3.36
C LYS A 43 30.34 -20.47 -4.06
N LEU A 44 29.83 -19.55 -4.89
CA LEU A 44 28.64 -19.78 -5.69
C LEU A 44 28.87 -20.90 -6.70
N TYR A 45 30.02 -20.88 -7.39
CA TYR A 45 30.36 -21.90 -8.37
C TYR A 45 30.59 -23.27 -7.72
N ASP A 46 31.25 -23.33 -6.56
CA ASP A 46 31.42 -24.59 -5.81
C ASP A 46 30.08 -25.15 -5.30
N LEU A 47 29.10 -24.29 -4.95
CA LEU A 47 27.75 -24.71 -4.61
C LEU A 47 26.98 -25.28 -5.81
N ILE A 48 27.25 -24.77 -7.01
CA ILE A 48 26.59 -25.18 -8.26
C ILE A 48 27.18 -26.49 -8.79
N ASP A 49 28.50 -26.67 -8.65
CA ASP A 49 29.21 -27.81 -9.22
C ASP A 49 28.59 -29.15 -8.79
N ASN A 50 28.17 -29.94 -9.78
CA ASN A 50 27.51 -31.24 -9.60
C ASN A 50 26.32 -31.26 -8.64
N ASN A 51 25.64 -30.13 -8.43
CA ASN A 51 24.50 -30.04 -7.53
C ASN A 51 23.19 -30.44 -8.23
N PRO A 52 22.59 -31.61 -7.92
CA PRO A 52 21.39 -32.07 -8.60
C PRO A 52 20.15 -31.21 -8.27
N HIS A 53 20.22 -30.27 -7.33
CA HIS A 53 19.11 -29.37 -7.02
C HIS A 53 19.12 -28.07 -7.84
N ILE A 54 20.13 -27.84 -8.69
CA ILE A 54 20.26 -26.64 -9.51
C ILE A 54 20.34 -27.05 -10.98
N GLU A 55 19.41 -26.52 -11.78
CA GLU A 55 19.31 -26.83 -13.21
C GLU A 55 19.45 -25.56 -14.05
N PHE A 56 20.35 -25.63 -15.03
CA PHE A 56 20.57 -24.58 -16.01
C PHE A 56 19.82 -24.89 -17.30
N TYR A 57 19.07 -23.90 -17.78
CA TYR A 57 18.35 -23.96 -19.06
C TYR A 57 18.67 -22.71 -19.88
N PRO A 58 18.53 -22.74 -21.22
CA PRO A 58 18.73 -21.52 -22.02
C PRO A 58 17.75 -20.42 -21.62
N SER A 59 18.14 -19.15 -21.80
CA SER A 59 17.31 -17.98 -21.47
C SER A 59 15.97 -18.01 -22.19
N SER A 60 15.92 -18.51 -23.44
CA SER A 60 14.67 -18.72 -24.19
C SER A 60 13.67 -19.67 -23.52
N TYR A 61 14.12 -20.50 -22.57
CA TYR A 61 13.28 -21.37 -21.75
C TYR A 61 12.95 -20.75 -20.39
N VAL A 62 13.97 -20.24 -19.69
CA VAL A 62 13.84 -19.67 -18.34
C VAL A 62 13.02 -18.40 -18.37
N ASN A 63 13.29 -17.52 -19.34
CA ASN A 63 12.64 -16.22 -19.46
C ASN A 63 11.30 -16.28 -20.18
N LYS A 64 10.92 -17.42 -20.78
CA LYS A 64 9.64 -17.50 -21.49
C LYS A 64 8.49 -17.15 -20.53
N PRO A 65 7.70 -16.09 -20.76
CA PRO A 65 6.68 -15.64 -19.79
C PRO A 65 5.68 -16.73 -19.43
N THR A 66 5.33 -17.59 -20.38
CA THR A 66 4.42 -18.73 -20.14
C THR A 66 5.05 -19.85 -19.31
N ASN A 67 6.38 -19.99 -19.28
CA ASN A 67 7.05 -20.92 -18.36
C ASN A 67 7.17 -20.33 -16.96
N ILE A 68 7.51 -19.04 -16.85
CA ILE A 68 7.51 -18.29 -15.59
C ILE A 68 6.13 -18.40 -14.92
N ALA A 69 5.06 -18.19 -15.69
CA ALA A 69 3.67 -18.24 -15.23
C ALA A 69 3.20 -19.60 -14.71
N LYS A 70 3.87 -20.70 -15.07
CA LYS A 70 3.52 -22.04 -14.56
C LYS A 70 3.82 -22.20 -13.08
N ASN A 71 4.66 -21.35 -12.50
CA ASN A 71 4.86 -21.28 -11.05
C ASN A 71 3.78 -20.44 -10.40
N ASP A 72 3.00 -21.02 -9.49
CA ASP A 72 2.07 -20.28 -8.63
C ASP A 72 2.84 -19.35 -7.68
N ASN A 73 2.27 -18.18 -7.39
CA ASN A 73 2.86 -17.14 -6.54
C ASN A 73 4.24 -16.67 -7.00
N MET A 74 4.47 -16.55 -8.32
CA MET A 74 5.72 -16.04 -8.86
C MET A 74 5.97 -14.59 -8.43
N ILE A 75 7.05 -14.33 -7.71
CA ILE A 75 7.47 -12.98 -7.31
C ILE A 75 8.68 -12.59 -8.15
N ALA A 76 8.52 -11.61 -9.02
CA ALA A 76 9.60 -11.07 -9.85
C ALA A 76 10.03 -9.72 -9.29
N ILE A 77 11.28 -9.60 -8.84
CA ILE A 77 11.83 -8.35 -8.27
C ILE A 77 12.92 -7.85 -9.22
N ASN A 78 12.72 -6.66 -9.78
CA ASN A 78 13.67 -6.02 -10.69
C ASN A 78 13.95 -4.59 -10.24
N SER A 79 15.07 -4.03 -10.68
CA SER A 79 15.46 -2.64 -10.41
C SER A 79 15.03 -1.71 -11.55
N ALA A 80 15.10 -0.40 -11.32
CA ALA A 80 14.86 0.61 -12.34
C ALA A 80 15.67 1.86 -12.02
N LEU A 81 16.09 2.63 -13.02
CA LEU A 81 16.80 3.90 -12.86
C LEU A 81 15.84 5.04 -12.52
N GLU A 82 14.74 5.12 -13.25
CA GLU A 82 13.69 6.10 -13.02
C GLU A 82 12.32 5.50 -13.33
N VAL A 83 11.31 5.99 -12.63
CA VAL A 83 9.90 5.69 -12.88
C VAL A 83 9.13 6.99 -13.00
N ASP A 84 8.48 7.21 -14.14
CA ASP A 84 7.68 8.41 -14.32
C ASP A 84 6.33 8.35 -13.61
N LEU A 85 5.63 9.48 -13.44
CA LEU A 85 4.34 9.55 -12.75
C LEU A 85 3.19 8.83 -13.48
N THR A 86 3.39 8.43 -14.74
CA THR A 86 2.47 7.53 -15.44
C THR A 86 2.80 6.06 -15.20
N GLY A 87 3.95 5.76 -14.58
CA GLY A 87 4.48 4.44 -14.27
C GLY A 87 5.28 3.80 -15.40
N GLN A 88 5.82 4.57 -16.35
CA GLN A 88 6.83 4.04 -17.26
C GLN A 88 8.13 3.83 -16.50
N VAL A 89 8.83 2.74 -16.81
CA VAL A 89 10.04 2.33 -16.09
C VAL A 89 11.21 2.31 -17.06
N VAL A 90 12.24 3.07 -16.75
CA VAL A 90 13.53 3.07 -17.43
C VAL A 90 14.51 2.30 -16.54
N ALA A 91 15.25 1.36 -17.11
CA ALA A 91 16.18 0.52 -16.36
C ALA A 91 17.55 0.37 -17.02
N ASP A 92 17.69 0.70 -18.30
CA ASP A 92 18.87 0.40 -19.10
C ASP A 92 19.68 1.63 -19.57
N SER A 93 19.08 2.83 -19.48
CA SER A 93 19.65 4.07 -20.03
C SER A 93 19.57 5.26 -19.06
N LEU A 94 20.52 6.19 -19.16
CA LEU A 94 20.42 7.54 -18.58
C LEU A 94 20.30 8.55 -19.73
N GLY A 95 19.08 8.99 -20.02
CA GLY A 95 18.82 9.77 -21.23
C GLY A 95 19.26 8.99 -22.48
N TYR A 96 20.12 9.58 -23.30
CA TYR A 96 20.62 8.96 -24.52
C TYR A 96 21.73 7.91 -24.30
N ASP A 97 22.26 7.77 -23.08
CA ASP A 97 23.35 6.85 -22.79
C ASP A 97 22.83 5.47 -22.38
N PHE A 98 22.82 4.52 -23.33
CA PHE A 98 22.48 3.12 -23.12
C PHE A 98 23.70 2.33 -22.64
N TYR A 99 23.76 2.02 -21.36
CA TYR A 99 24.93 1.37 -20.75
C TYR A 99 24.67 -0.09 -20.35
N SER A 100 23.42 -0.55 -20.44
CA SER A 100 23.05 -1.95 -20.25
C SER A 100 22.02 -2.38 -21.30
N GLY A 101 21.11 -3.29 -20.96
CA GLY A 101 20.05 -3.71 -21.87
C GLY A 101 18.80 -4.15 -21.11
N ILE A 102 17.72 -4.37 -21.84
CA ILE A 102 16.41 -4.70 -21.27
C ILE A 102 16.40 -5.99 -20.43
N GLY A 103 17.34 -6.92 -20.69
CA GLY A 103 17.44 -8.23 -20.05
C GLY A 103 16.13 -9.02 -20.07
N GLY A 104 15.93 -9.90 -19.09
CA GLY A 104 14.65 -10.58 -18.85
C GLY A 104 13.67 -9.82 -17.98
N GLN A 105 13.89 -8.53 -17.70
CA GLN A 105 13.00 -7.78 -16.80
C GLN A 105 11.55 -7.81 -17.30
N VAL A 106 11.33 -7.50 -18.57
CA VAL A 106 9.99 -7.47 -19.18
C VAL A 106 9.35 -8.86 -19.17
N ASP A 107 10.16 -9.88 -19.41
CA ASP A 107 9.75 -11.29 -19.41
C ASP A 107 9.23 -11.72 -18.05
N PHE A 108 9.99 -11.45 -16.99
CA PHE A 108 9.61 -11.77 -15.61
C PHE A 108 8.46 -10.90 -15.11
N VAL A 109 8.39 -9.63 -15.49
CA VAL A 109 7.23 -8.77 -15.20
C VAL A 109 5.96 -9.37 -15.82
N THR A 110 6.04 -9.82 -17.08
CA THR A 110 4.91 -10.41 -17.80
C THR A 110 4.53 -11.76 -17.21
N GLY A 111 5.50 -12.66 -17.01
CA GLY A 111 5.26 -13.99 -16.47
C GLY A 111 4.69 -13.96 -15.04
N ALA A 112 5.22 -13.10 -14.17
CA ALA A 112 4.66 -12.91 -12.84
C ALA A 112 3.27 -12.25 -12.86
N SER A 113 2.97 -11.39 -13.86
CA SER A 113 1.66 -10.75 -14.01
C SER A 113 0.52 -11.74 -14.28
N ILE A 114 0.81 -12.83 -14.99
CA ILE A 114 -0.17 -13.86 -15.37
C ILE A 114 -0.09 -15.13 -14.51
N SER A 115 0.94 -15.25 -13.65
CA SER A 115 1.02 -16.28 -12.61
C SER A 115 -0.12 -16.14 -11.60
N LYS A 116 -0.70 -17.26 -11.17
CA LYS A 116 -1.72 -17.28 -10.12
C LYS A 116 -1.13 -16.77 -8.80
N GLY A 117 -1.57 -15.59 -8.35
CA GLY A 117 -1.03 -14.95 -7.15
C GLY A 117 0.34 -14.29 -7.33
N GLY A 118 0.83 -14.20 -8.58
CA GLY A 118 2.12 -13.60 -8.89
C GLY A 118 2.17 -12.08 -8.70
N LYS A 119 3.37 -11.55 -8.46
CA LYS A 119 3.62 -10.13 -8.19
C LYS A 119 4.90 -9.68 -8.89
N PRO A 120 4.81 -8.87 -9.95
CA PRO A 120 5.96 -8.18 -10.52
C PRO A 120 6.22 -6.87 -9.77
N ILE A 121 7.42 -6.72 -9.25
CA ILE A 121 7.87 -5.65 -8.39
C ILE A 121 9.05 -4.95 -9.06
N ILE A 122 8.93 -3.63 -9.21
CA ILE A 122 10.04 -2.74 -9.55
C ILE A 122 10.47 -2.05 -8.26
N ALA A 123 11.71 -2.27 -7.82
CA ALA A 123 12.25 -1.70 -6.60
C ALA A 123 13.40 -0.74 -6.93
N LEU A 124 13.34 0.47 -6.39
CA LEU A 124 14.39 1.48 -6.57
C LEU A 124 14.46 2.39 -5.34
N PRO A 125 15.66 2.85 -4.94
CA PRO A 125 15.78 4.02 -4.08
C PRO A 125 14.98 5.20 -4.65
N SER A 126 14.36 6.00 -3.80
CA SER A 126 13.57 7.15 -4.25
C SER A 126 14.44 8.28 -4.82
N THR A 127 15.74 8.27 -4.54
CA THR A 127 16.71 9.30 -4.97
C THR A 127 18.03 8.73 -5.52
N ALA A 128 18.85 9.61 -6.09
CA ALA A 128 20.23 9.39 -6.51
C ALA A 128 21.10 10.64 -6.23
N LYS A 129 22.43 10.47 -6.33
CA LYS A 129 23.45 11.52 -6.11
C LYS A 129 23.21 12.28 -4.80
N ASP A 130 23.35 11.60 -3.67
CA ASP A 130 23.19 12.19 -2.33
C ASP A 130 21.87 12.97 -2.16
N GLU A 131 20.76 12.35 -2.56
CA GLU A 131 19.39 12.92 -2.46
C GLU A 131 19.18 14.24 -3.23
N THR A 132 20.03 14.53 -4.22
CA THR A 132 19.87 15.69 -5.09
C THR A 132 18.99 15.41 -6.31
N ILE A 133 18.84 14.15 -6.72
CA ILE A 133 18.02 13.74 -7.87
C ILE A 133 16.92 12.79 -7.41
N SER A 134 15.67 13.07 -7.78
CA SER A 134 14.54 12.13 -7.62
C SER A 134 14.57 11.06 -8.69
N ARG A 135 14.31 9.80 -8.32
CA ARG A 135 14.12 8.68 -9.26
C ARG A 135 12.65 8.39 -9.56
N ILE A 136 11.74 9.00 -8.81
CA ILE A 136 10.35 9.17 -9.23
C ILE A 136 10.26 10.51 -9.95
N THR A 137 9.97 10.51 -11.24
CA THR A 137 10.10 11.70 -12.11
C THR A 137 8.75 12.09 -12.73
N PRO A 138 8.49 13.37 -13.04
CA PRO A 138 7.23 13.77 -13.71
C PRO A 138 7.05 13.10 -15.08
N ARG A 139 8.16 12.97 -15.80
CA ARG A 139 8.32 12.36 -17.12
C ARG A 139 9.69 11.71 -17.17
N ILE A 140 9.83 10.66 -17.97
CA ILE A 140 11.14 10.06 -18.25
C ILE A 140 12.09 11.10 -18.83
N SER A 141 13.38 10.90 -18.58
CA SER A 141 14.45 11.69 -19.15
C SER A 141 14.39 11.64 -20.68
N GLU A 142 14.69 12.75 -21.34
CA GLU A 142 14.70 12.80 -22.80
C GLU A 142 15.75 11.81 -23.35
N GLY A 143 15.36 11.03 -24.36
CA GLY A 143 16.19 9.98 -24.95
C GLY A 143 16.17 8.64 -24.21
N ALA A 144 15.60 8.55 -23.01
CA ALA A 144 15.60 7.34 -22.21
C ALA A 144 14.76 6.20 -22.79
N GLY A 145 15.28 4.98 -22.69
CA GLY A 145 14.63 3.73 -23.09
C GLY A 145 13.60 3.25 -22.06
N VAL A 146 12.31 3.23 -22.44
CA VAL A 146 11.28 2.60 -21.60
C VAL A 146 11.41 1.08 -21.71
N VAL A 147 11.93 0.45 -20.65
CA VAL A 147 12.07 -1.00 -20.55
C VAL A 147 10.73 -1.64 -20.21
N THR A 148 10.07 -1.17 -19.14
CA THR A 148 8.74 -1.68 -18.75
C THR A 148 7.69 -0.62 -18.99
N SER A 149 6.78 -0.91 -19.92
CA SER A 149 5.69 -0.01 -20.26
C SER A 149 4.76 0.24 -19.07
N ARG A 150 4.08 1.39 -19.08
CA ARG A 150 3.03 1.69 -18.10
C ARG A 150 1.92 0.64 -18.05
N GLY A 151 1.72 -0.15 -19.11
CA GLY A 151 0.71 -1.22 -19.16
C GLY A 151 1.12 -2.48 -18.38
N ASN A 152 2.41 -2.70 -18.18
CA ASN A 152 2.96 -3.92 -17.57
C ASN A 152 3.33 -3.76 -16.09
N VAL A 153 3.69 -2.55 -15.65
CA VAL A 153 4.06 -2.32 -14.24
C VAL A 153 2.87 -2.56 -13.30
N GLN A 154 3.11 -3.23 -12.17
CA GLN A 154 2.08 -3.46 -11.15
C GLN A 154 2.45 -2.89 -9.79
N TYR A 155 3.68 -3.10 -9.32
CA TYR A 155 4.16 -2.59 -8.04
C TYR A 155 5.48 -1.85 -8.24
N VAL A 156 5.56 -0.66 -7.66
CA VAL A 156 6.79 0.14 -7.54
C VAL A 156 7.08 0.30 -6.06
N VAL A 157 8.31 0.02 -5.63
CA VAL A 157 8.72 0.01 -4.22
C VAL A 157 9.93 0.90 -4.04
N THR A 158 9.86 1.77 -3.03
CA THR A 158 10.98 2.57 -2.55
C THR A 158 11.12 2.38 -1.04
N GLU A 159 12.11 3.02 -0.43
CA GLU A 159 12.27 3.12 1.02
C GLU A 159 11.07 3.79 1.72
N TYR A 160 10.19 4.49 0.98
CA TYR A 160 8.96 5.13 1.47
C TYR A 160 7.69 4.30 1.22
N GLY A 161 7.82 3.04 0.78
CA GLY A 161 6.72 2.09 0.72
C GLY A 161 6.37 1.61 -0.69
N ILE A 162 5.10 1.20 -0.87
CA ILE A 162 4.65 0.44 -2.05
C ILE A 162 3.57 1.21 -2.80
N ALA A 163 3.83 1.54 -4.07
CA ALA A 163 2.88 2.06 -5.03
C ALA A 163 2.33 0.93 -5.90
N SER A 164 1.03 0.63 -5.76
CA SER A 164 0.34 -0.32 -6.63
C SER A 164 -0.29 0.43 -7.81
N LEU A 165 -0.06 0.00 -9.06
CA LEU A 165 -0.45 0.76 -10.26
C LEU A 165 -1.48 0.03 -11.15
N LYS A 166 -1.62 -1.28 -11.00
CA LYS A 166 -2.52 -2.09 -11.83
C LYS A 166 -3.98 -1.65 -11.63
N GLY A 167 -4.65 -1.35 -12.75
CA GLY A 167 -6.06 -0.95 -12.75
C GLY A 167 -6.33 0.47 -12.25
N LYS A 168 -5.29 1.30 -12.07
CA LYS A 168 -5.41 2.70 -11.65
C LYS A 168 -5.37 3.66 -12.84
N SER A 169 -6.14 4.73 -12.75
CA SER A 169 -6.08 5.87 -13.67
C SER A 169 -4.72 6.59 -13.58
N ILE A 170 -4.36 7.41 -14.58
CA ILE A 170 -3.12 8.20 -14.55
C ILE A 170 -3.05 9.09 -13.30
N ARG A 171 -4.17 9.68 -12.89
CA ARG A 171 -4.29 10.45 -11.65
C ARG A 171 -3.92 9.63 -10.43
N GLU A 172 -4.55 8.47 -10.26
CA GLU A 172 -4.28 7.59 -9.11
C GLU A 172 -2.84 7.07 -9.12
N ARG A 173 -2.28 6.77 -10.30
CA ARG A 173 -0.88 6.34 -10.44
C ARG A 173 0.10 7.43 -10.02
N ALA A 174 -0.11 8.65 -10.49
CA ALA A 174 0.71 9.80 -10.10
C ALA A 174 0.68 9.99 -8.58
N LEU A 175 -0.50 9.94 -7.96
CA LEU A 175 -0.64 10.09 -6.51
C LEU A 175 0.01 8.95 -5.72
N GLU A 176 -0.07 7.72 -6.22
CA GLU A 176 0.61 6.57 -5.61
C GLU A 176 2.13 6.66 -5.71
N LEU A 177 2.65 7.11 -6.85
CA LEU A 177 4.09 7.28 -7.07
C LEU A 177 4.67 8.45 -6.28
N ILE A 178 3.96 9.58 -6.22
CA ILE A 178 4.35 10.72 -5.39
C ILE A 178 4.42 10.32 -3.91
N ARG A 179 3.48 9.49 -3.43
CA ARG A 179 3.49 9.00 -2.05
C ARG A 179 4.76 8.22 -1.72
N VAL A 180 5.29 7.42 -2.64
CA VAL A 180 6.52 6.66 -2.44
C VAL A 180 7.78 7.41 -2.92
N ALA A 181 7.66 8.66 -3.35
CA ALA A 181 8.80 9.52 -3.63
C ALA A 181 9.38 10.09 -2.33
N HIS A 182 10.63 10.56 -2.39
CA HIS A 182 11.28 11.25 -1.29
C HIS A 182 10.48 12.49 -0.86
N PRO A 183 10.25 12.75 0.45
CA PRO A 183 9.48 13.90 0.94
C PRO A 183 9.88 15.25 0.32
N LYS A 184 11.19 15.47 0.13
CA LYS A 184 11.77 16.66 -0.52
C LYS A 184 11.19 16.97 -1.91
N PHE A 185 10.82 15.95 -2.68
CA PHE A 185 10.36 16.12 -4.07
C PHE A 185 8.84 16.04 -4.24
N ARG A 186 8.08 15.60 -3.21
CA ARG A 186 6.62 15.34 -3.36
C ARG A 186 5.83 16.58 -3.79
N ALA A 187 6.15 17.75 -3.21
CA ALA A 187 5.53 19.03 -3.53
C ALA A 187 5.74 19.40 -5.01
N GLN A 188 7.00 19.37 -5.47
CA GLN A 188 7.37 19.65 -6.84
C GLN A 188 6.70 18.67 -7.83
N LEU A 189 6.69 17.37 -7.52
CA LEU A 189 6.09 16.36 -8.40
C LEU A 189 4.58 16.58 -8.58
N LEU A 190 3.86 17.04 -7.55
CA LEU A 190 2.43 17.35 -7.72
C LEU A 190 2.20 18.62 -8.50
N GLU A 191 3.02 19.65 -8.27
CA GLU A 191 2.94 20.88 -9.06
C GLU A 191 3.08 20.57 -10.54
N GLU A 192 4.03 19.70 -10.91
CA GLU A 192 4.21 19.23 -12.29
C GLU A 192 2.98 18.51 -12.85
N VAL A 193 2.34 17.59 -12.12
CA VAL A 193 1.13 16.90 -12.65
C VAL A 193 -0.12 17.78 -12.66
N ARG A 194 -0.17 18.82 -11.81
CA ARG A 194 -1.25 19.83 -11.84
C ARG A 194 -1.17 20.69 -13.10
N LYS A 195 0.03 20.98 -13.63
CA LYS A 195 0.19 21.71 -14.91
C LYS A 195 -0.48 20.99 -16.08
N HIS A 196 -0.61 19.67 -15.99
CA HIS A 196 -1.26 18.84 -17.02
C HIS A 196 -2.70 18.45 -16.67
N TYR A 197 -3.30 19.05 -15.64
CA TYR A 197 -4.66 18.76 -15.16
C TYR A 197 -4.91 17.29 -14.77
N TRP A 198 -3.85 16.53 -14.46
CA TRP A 198 -4.01 15.14 -14.02
C TRP A 198 -4.52 15.05 -12.58
N VAL A 199 -4.18 16.03 -11.74
CA VAL A 199 -4.67 16.15 -10.36
C VAL A 199 -5.38 17.50 -10.21
N PRO A 200 -6.60 17.55 -9.66
CA PRO A 200 -7.32 18.80 -9.41
C PRO A 200 -6.57 19.74 -8.47
N HIS A 201 -6.73 21.04 -8.69
CA HIS A 201 -6.06 22.08 -7.89
C HIS A 201 -6.50 22.11 -6.43
N TYR A 202 -7.73 21.68 -6.11
CA TYR A 202 -8.23 21.61 -4.72
C TYR A 202 -7.57 20.51 -3.86
N GLN A 203 -6.76 19.63 -4.45
CA GLN A 203 -6.05 18.61 -3.69
C GLN A 203 -4.77 19.19 -3.08
N GLU A 204 -4.88 19.99 -2.03
CA GLU A 204 -3.74 20.76 -1.48
C GLU A 204 -2.76 19.93 -0.64
N LYS A 205 -3.27 18.95 0.11
CA LYS A 205 -2.50 18.12 1.04
C LYS A 205 -2.18 16.75 0.45
N TYR A 206 -1.18 16.10 1.03
CA TYR A 206 -0.89 14.68 0.82
C TYR A 206 -0.82 14.02 2.17
N PRO A 207 -1.31 12.79 2.29
CA PRO A 207 -1.14 12.05 3.50
C PRO A 207 0.34 11.75 3.71
N THR A 208 0.78 12.16 4.89
CA THR A 208 1.99 11.71 5.55
C THR A 208 1.79 10.26 6.02
N ASP A 209 2.88 9.59 6.39
CA ASP A 209 2.76 8.27 7.01
C ASP A 209 2.31 8.41 8.47
N ILE A 210 1.83 7.32 9.06
CA ILE A 210 1.54 7.21 10.50
C ILE A 210 2.74 6.47 11.12
N PRO A 211 3.73 7.16 11.73
CA PRO A 211 4.95 6.51 12.22
C PRO A 211 4.68 5.32 13.14
N GLU A 212 3.60 5.38 13.91
CA GLU A 212 3.16 4.36 14.85
C GLU A 212 2.77 3.03 14.20
N LEU A 213 2.51 2.99 12.88
CA LEU A 213 2.26 1.75 12.14
C LEU A 213 3.54 1.08 11.61
N GLY A 214 4.71 1.70 11.82
CA GLY A 214 6.00 1.22 11.33
C GLY A 214 6.18 1.39 9.81
N ALA A 215 7.36 1.04 9.30
CA ALA A 215 7.76 1.34 7.92
C ALA A 215 6.83 0.78 6.82
N ILE A 216 6.11 -0.32 7.10
CA ILE A 216 5.25 -0.98 6.09
C ILE A 216 3.89 -0.25 5.95
N GLN A 217 3.46 0.51 6.97
CA GLN A 217 2.17 1.23 6.98
C GLN A 217 0.97 0.32 6.66
N LEU A 218 1.10 -0.99 6.92
CA LEU A 218 0.12 -2.01 6.56
C LEU A 218 0.10 -3.12 7.62
N LYS A 219 -1.06 -3.36 8.22
CA LYS A 219 -1.27 -4.41 9.21
C LYS A 219 -2.23 -5.46 8.66
N ARG A 220 -1.79 -6.71 8.56
CA ARG A 220 -2.65 -7.82 8.14
C ARG A 220 -3.61 -8.20 9.27
N LEU A 221 -4.89 -8.34 8.95
CA LEU A 221 -5.94 -8.77 9.86
C LEU A 221 -6.55 -10.08 9.36
N ASN A 222 -6.90 -10.97 10.29
CA ASN A 222 -7.77 -12.10 10.01
C ASN A 222 -9.08 -11.89 10.77
N ILE A 223 -10.19 -11.84 10.05
CA ILE A 223 -11.53 -11.64 10.61
C ILE A 223 -12.41 -12.73 10.02
N GLN A 224 -12.91 -13.61 10.89
CA GLN A 224 -13.79 -14.74 10.50
C GLN A 224 -13.22 -15.62 9.38
N GLY A 225 -11.90 -15.84 9.36
CA GLY A 225 -11.22 -16.67 8.36
C GLY A 225 -10.88 -15.94 7.06
N GLU A 226 -11.33 -14.70 6.87
CA GLU A 226 -10.96 -13.84 5.74
C GLU A 226 -9.77 -12.94 6.08
N THR A 227 -8.91 -12.67 5.09
CA THR A 227 -7.78 -11.75 5.23
C THR A 227 -8.18 -10.34 4.81
N PHE A 228 -7.94 -9.39 5.70
CA PHE A 228 -8.07 -7.95 5.46
C PHE A 228 -6.74 -7.24 5.76
N TYR A 229 -6.65 -5.98 5.36
CA TYR A 229 -5.49 -5.14 5.67
C TYR A 229 -5.94 -3.80 6.23
N MET A 230 -5.32 -3.36 7.31
CA MET A 230 -5.48 -2.02 7.86
C MET A 230 -4.30 -1.15 7.42
N ARG A 231 -4.59 0.06 6.94
CA ARG A 231 -3.59 1.05 6.53
C ARG A 231 -4.14 2.48 6.60
N PRO A 232 -3.28 3.51 6.53
CA PRO A 232 -3.75 4.88 6.32
C PRO A 232 -4.55 5.01 5.02
N LEU A 233 -5.56 5.88 5.01
CA LEU A 233 -6.21 6.34 3.78
C LEU A 233 -5.20 7.10 2.91
N ASN A 234 -5.24 6.85 1.60
CA ASN A 234 -4.36 7.50 0.63
C ASN A 234 -5.17 8.26 -0.43
N PRO A 235 -4.57 9.20 -1.20
CA PRO A 235 -5.35 10.02 -2.12
C PRO A 235 -5.93 9.23 -3.29
N ALA A 236 -5.32 8.10 -3.65
CA ALA A 236 -5.87 7.17 -4.63
C ALA A 236 -7.12 6.42 -4.11
N ASP A 237 -7.46 6.54 -2.82
CA ASP A 237 -8.71 6.04 -2.27
C ASP A 237 -9.90 6.96 -2.54
N GLU A 238 -9.75 8.14 -3.14
CA GLU A 238 -10.87 9.08 -3.36
C GLU A 238 -12.11 8.37 -3.95
N ARG A 239 -11.91 7.63 -5.03
CA ARG A 239 -12.97 6.88 -5.71
C ARG A 239 -13.50 5.74 -4.84
N ARG A 240 -12.62 5.01 -4.16
CA ARG A 240 -12.98 3.89 -3.27
C ARG A 240 -13.76 4.38 -2.05
N LEU A 241 -13.45 5.57 -1.56
CA LEU A 241 -14.13 6.23 -0.46
C LEU A 241 -15.51 6.73 -0.89
N GLN A 242 -15.66 7.25 -2.11
CA GLN A 242 -16.97 7.54 -2.69
C GLN A 242 -17.82 6.27 -2.82
N GLU A 243 -17.27 5.20 -3.41
CA GLU A 243 -17.97 3.91 -3.53
C GLU A 243 -18.33 3.31 -2.16
N PHE A 244 -17.47 3.49 -1.17
CA PHE A 244 -17.75 3.14 0.21
C PHE A 244 -18.89 3.98 0.77
N PHE A 245 -18.86 5.30 0.64
CA PHE A 245 -19.94 6.20 1.06
C PHE A 245 -21.30 5.81 0.45
N TYR A 246 -21.37 5.63 -0.87
CA TYR A 246 -22.60 5.27 -1.58
C TYR A 246 -23.08 3.83 -1.32
N SER A 247 -22.27 3.01 -0.66
CA SER A 247 -22.69 1.65 -0.27
C SER A 247 -23.46 1.58 1.04
N HIS A 248 -23.55 2.68 1.79
CA HIS A 248 -24.28 2.73 3.05
C HIS A 248 -25.72 3.19 2.84
N THR A 249 -26.62 2.68 3.67
CA THR A 249 -27.97 3.23 3.82
C THR A 249 -27.95 4.68 4.33
N LYS A 250 -29.03 5.41 4.04
CA LYS A 250 -29.24 6.76 4.59
C LYS A 250 -29.16 6.80 6.11
N GLU A 251 -29.67 5.75 6.77
CA GLU A 251 -29.62 5.60 8.22
C GLU A 251 -28.17 5.55 8.73
N THR A 252 -27.33 4.69 8.16
CA THR A 252 -25.91 4.62 8.55
C THR A 252 -25.18 5.95 8.30
N LEU A 253 -25.50 6.65 7.22
CA LEU A 253 -24.93 7.96 6.93
C LEU A 253 -25.40 9.04 7.92
N ARG A 254 -26.69 9.03 8.30
CA ARG A 254 -27.26 9.93 9.30
C ARG A 254 -26.59 9.76 10.66
N LEU A 255 -26.46 8.50 11.10
CA LEU A 255 -25.78 8.13 12.35
C LEU A 255 -24.30 8.52 12.35
N ARG A 256 -23.67 8.60 11.17
CA ARG A 256 -22.26 8.91 11.01
C ARG A 256 -21.95 10.40 10.92
N TYR A 257 -22.71 11.13 10.11
CA TYR A 257 -22.39 12.51 9.72
C TYR A 257 -23.21 13.56 10.47
N ASN A 258 -24.16 13.13 11.30
CA ASN A 258 -25.04 14.01 12.07
C ASN A 258 -26.01 14.88 11.22
N TYR A 259 -26.09 14.61 9.92
CA TYR A 259 -27.05 15.17 8.96
C TYR A 259 -27.27 14.14 7.83
N ASP A 260 -28.19 14.42 6.90
CA ASP A 260 -28.41 13.61 5.69
C ASP A 260 -27.51 14.10 4.54
N PRO A 261 -26.29 13.53 4.36
CA PRO A 261 -25.45 13.93 3.25
C PRO A 261 -26.09 13.50 1.93
N LYS A 262 -26.54 14.46 1.12
CA LYS A 262 -27.20 14.19 -0.15
C LYS A 262 -26.25 13.59 -1.20
N GLN A 263 -25.00 14.05 -1.22
CA GLN A 263 -23.99 13.62 -2.20
C GLN A 263 -22.56 13.72 -1.63
N MET A 264 -21.67 12.88 -2.14
CA MET A 264 -20.23 12.99 -1.94
C MET A 264 -19.60 13.62 -3.18
N SER A 265 -19.34 14.93 -3.13
CA SER A 265 -18.63 15.64 -4.21
C SER A 265 -17.17 15.19 -4.29
N ARG A 266 -16.54 15.40 -5.45
CA ARG A 266 -15.10 15.08 -5.64
C ARG A 266 -14.21 15.85 -4.68
N GLU A 267 -14.48 17.15 -4.51
CA GLU A 267 -13.76 18.02 -3.58
C GLU A 267 -13.84 17.51 -2.14
N LYS A 268 -15.04 17.15 -1.67
CA LYS A 268 -15.23 16.60 -0.33
C LYS A 268 -14.49 15.27 -0.17
N SER A 269 -14.63 14.34 -1.10
CA SER A 269 -13.89 13.06 -1.02
C SER A 269 -12.39 13.26 -1.07
N CYS A 270 -11.90 14.23 -1.83
CA CYS A 270 -10.49 14.57 -1.95
C CYS A 270 -9.93 15.09 -0.61
N ASN A 271 -10.63 16.01 0.04
CA ASN A 271 -10.27 16.53 1.36
C ASN A 271 -10.28 15.41 2.41
N LEU A 272 -11.21 14.47 2.30
CA LEU A 272 -11.27 13.32 3.20
C LEU A 272 -10.08 12.36 3.00
N VAL A 273 -9.51 12.20 1.81
CA VAL A 273 -8.35 11.31 1.61
C VAL A 273 -7.00 12.01 1.70
N SER A 274 -6.99 13.34 1.76
CA SER A 274 -5.79 14.19 1.81
C SER A 274 -5.56 14.72 3.22
N VAL A 275 -5.36 13.81 4.17
CA VAL A 275 -5.26 14.12 5.61
C VAL A 275 -3.79 14.16 6.01
N ASP A 276 -3.35 15.20 6.73
CA ASP A 276 -2.03 15.16 7.39
C ASP A 276 -2.10 14.17 8.56
N GLN A 277 -1.57 12.97 8.31
CA GLN A 277 -1.62 11.83 9.21
C GLN A 277 -0.81 12.03 10.51
N SER A 278 0.04 13.06 10.57
CA SER A 278 0.83 13.42 11.76
C SER A 278 -0.01 14.12 12.83
N ALA A 279 -1.05 14.85 12.42
CA ALA A 279 -1.98 15.53 13.32
C ALA A 279 -3.29 14.75 13.44
N ASP A 280 -4.03 14.67 12.36
CA ASP A 280 -5.26 13.88 12.26
C ASP A 280 -4.92 12.45 11.83
N VAL A 281 -5.73 11.46 12.19
CA VAL A 281 -5.50 10.08 11.73
C VAL A 281 -6.71 9.59 10.95
N ALA A 282 -6.46 9.02 9.79
CA ALA A 282 -7.47 8.41 8.94
C ALA A 282 -7.01 7.01 8.51
N LEU A 283 -7.57 5.98 9.16
CA LEU A 283 -7.32 4.57 8.87
C LEU A 283 -8.47 3.96 8.08
N CYS A 284 -8.15 2.98 7.22
CA CYS A 284 -9.12 2.13 6.58
C CYS A 284 -8.77 0.65 6.74
N ILE A 285 -9.82 -0.19 6.80
CA ILE A 285 -9.70 -1.63 6.59
C ILE A 285 -10.13 -1.91 5.16
N VAL A 286 -9.26 -2.57 4.39
CA VAL A 286 -9.51 -2.94 3.01
C VAL A 286 -9.51 -4.45 2.83
N LYS A 287 -10.37 -4.93 1.92
CA LYS A 287 -10.29 -6.27 1.34
C LYS A 287 -9.60 -6.16 0.00
N GLN A 288 -8.66 -7.06 -0.25
CA GLN A 288 -7.96 -7.15 -1.53
C GLN A 288 -8.34 -8.45 -2.22
N ASP A 289 -9.06 -8.32 -3.34
CA ASP A 289 -9.47 -9.41 -4.22
C ASP A 289 -8.70 -9.28 -5.54
N GLY A 290 -7.55 -9.96 -5.63
CA GLY A 290 -6.62 -9.80 -6.74
C GLY A 290 -6.05 -8.37 -6.81
N SER A 291 -6.31 -7.66 -7.91
CA SER A 291 -5.93 -6.25 -8.08
C SER A 291 -7.00 -5.27 -7.57
N ARG A 292 -8.19 -5.75 -7.21
CA ARG A 292 -9.26 -4.90 -6.70
C ARG A 292 -9.10 -4.70 -5.20
N ILE A 293 -9.13 -3.44 -4.78
CA ILE A 293 -9.11 -3.06 -3.37
C ILE A 293 -10.45 -2.42 -3.05
N THR A 294 -11.11 -2.87 -1.99
CA THR A 294 -12.39 -2.33 -1.53
C THR A 294 -12.31 -1.97 -0.06
N ILE A 295 -12.60 -0.72 0.26
CA ILE A 295 -12.70 -0.23 1.65
C ILE A 295 -13.90 -0.87 2.31
N GLN A 296 -13.69 -1.49 3.47
CA GLN A 296 -14.70 -2.17 4.28
C GLN A 296 -15.06 -1.39 5.55
N ALA A 297 -14.10 -0.62 6.09
CA ALA A 297 -14.33 0.27 7.21
C ALA A 297 -13.36 1.45 7.16
N VAL A 298 -13.76 2.59 7.74
CA VAL A 298 -12.94 3.80 7.88
C VAL A 298 -13.04 4.28 9.31
N GLY A 299 -11.91 4.55 9.95
CA GLY A 299 -11.82 5.17 11.26
C GLY A 299 -11.01 6.45 11.21
N ARG A 300 -11.44 7.42 11.99
CA ARG A 300 -10.84 8.74 12.08
C ARG A 300 -10.66 9.17 13.51
N PHE A 301 -9.62 9.97 13.68
CA PHE A 301 -9.28 10.72 14.86
C PHE A 301 -8.96 12.13 14.39
N TYR A 302 -9.56 13.15 14.99
CA TYR A 302 -9.28 14.56 14.72
C TYR A 302 -8.66 15.18 15.95
N LEU A 303 -7.48 15.79 15.82
CA LEU A 303 -6.76 16.38 16.94
C LEU A 303 -7.33 17.77 17.28
N GLU A 304 -7.57 18.03 18.57
CA GLU A 304 -7.81 19.37 19.11
C GLU A 304 -6.56 19.80 19.91
N PRO A 305 -5.63 20.57 19.31
CA PRO A 305 -4.31 20.81 19.89
C PRO A 305 -4.38 21.59 21.21
N VAL A 306 -5.36 22.49 21.36
CA VAL A 306 -5.44 23.39 22.53
C VAL A 306 -5.79 22.62 23.80
N SER A 307 -6.67 21.62 23.68
CA SER A 307 -7.13 20.82 24.83
C SER A 307 -6.40 19.49 24.97
N ASN A 308 -5.46 19.19 24.06
CA ASN A 308 -4.80 17.88 23.94
C ASN A 308 -5.80 16.71 23.93
N THR A 309 -6.92 16.90 23.24
CA THR A 309 -7.97 15.90 23.07
C THR A 309 -8.16 15.56 21.62
N CYS A 310 -8.95 14.52 21.34
CA CYS A 310 -9.34 14.21 19.99
C CYS A 310 -10.79 13.74 19.88
N GLU A 311 -11.35 13.90 18.69
CA GLU A 311 -12.63 13.29 18.34
C GLU A 311 -12.42 12.02 17.51
N VAL A 312 -13.00 10.90 17.94
CA VAL A 312 -12.92 9.61 17.26
C VAL A 312 -14.25 9.19 16.67
N ALA A 313 -14.15 8.73 15.43
CA ALA A 313 -15.30 8.60 14.57
C ALA A 313 -15.00 7.48 13.55
N PHE A 314 -15.80 6.41 13.47
CA PHE A 314 -15.69 5.40 12.40
C PHE A 314 -17.01 4.98 11.77
N VAL A 315 -16.91 4.29 10.63
CA VAL A 315 -18.01 3.71 9.87
C VAL A 315 -17.55 2.39 9.24
N THR A 316 -18.44 1.40 9.21
CA THR A 316 -18.18 0.06 8.66
C THR A 316 -19.29 -0.30 7.68
N ARG A 317 -18.94 -0.93 6.55
CA ARG A 317 -19.93 -1.48 5.61
C ARG A 317 -20.90 -2.38 6.35
N GLU A 318 -22.18 -2.30 5.99
CA GLU A 318 -23.24 -3.09 6.60
C GLU A 318 -22.94 -4.59 6.60
N THR A 319 -22.43 -5.12 5.48
CA THR A 319 -22.03 -6.54 5.34
C THR A 319 -20.88 -6.97 6.25
N GLN A 320 -20.23 -6.03 6.93
CA GLN A 320 -19.12 -6.25 7.85
C GLN A 320 -19.40 -5.79 9.28
N GLN A 321 -20.60 -5.25 9.56
CA GLN A 321 -21.01 -4.92 10.92
C GLN A 321 -21.12 -6.19 11.77
N GLY A 322 -20.84 -6.06 13.07
CA GLY A 322 -20.81 -7.21 14.00
C GLY A 322 -19.60 -8.14 13.87
N LYS A 323 -18.72 -7.94 12.88
CA LYS A 323 -17.51 -8.77 12.69
C LYS A 323 -16.26 -8.23 13.40
N GLY A 324 -16.38 -7.15 14.16
CA GLY A 324 -15.30 -6.55 14.94
C GLY A 324 -14.37 -5.58 14.18
N MET A 325 -14.68 -5.19 12.93
CA MET A 325 -13.86 -4.22 12.18
C MET A 325 -13.74 -2.87 12.90
N ALA A 326 -14.86 -2.37 13.41
CA ALA A 326 -14.95 -1.15 14.20
C ALA A 326 -14.04 -1.19 15.44
N SER A 327 -14.14 -2.24 16.25
CA SER A 327 -13.32 -2.42 17.46
C SER A 327 -11.82 -2.51 17.13
N ARG A 328 -11.45 -3.16 16.02
CA ARG A 328 -10.05 -3.20 15.57
C ARG A 328 -9.52 -1.82 15.18
N LEU A 329 -10.31 -1.03 14.45
CA LEU A 329 -9.96 0.36 14.12
C LEU A 329 -9.84 1.22 15.38
N LEU A 330 -10.82 1.14 16.29
CA LEU A 330 -10.82 1.89 17.54
C LEU A 330 -9.58 1.59 18.37
N ASN A 331 -9.26 0.31 18.60
CA ASN A 331 -8.06 -0.07 19.35
C ASN A 331 -6.79 0.47 18.70
N GLN A 332 -6.67 0.40 17.37
CA GLN A 332 -5.51 0.97 16.69
C GLN A 332 -5.42 2.49 16.84
N LEU A 333 -6.55 3.20 16.83
CA LEU A 333 -6.58 4.65 17.07
C LEU A 333 -6.22 4.99 18.53
N ILE A 334 -6.65 4.17 19.49
CA ILE A 334 -6.25 4.29 20.91
C ILE A 334 -4.74 4.10 21.05
N ASP A 335 -4.16 3.07 20.42
CA ASP A 335 -2.72 2.82 20.45
C ASP A 335 -1.93 4.01 19.89
N ILE A 336 -2.41 4.63 18.80
CA ILE A 336 -1.80 5.83 18.22
C ILE A 336 -1.95 7.03 19.16
N ALA A 337 -3.12 7.24 19.75
CA ALA A 337 -3.36 8.31 20.72
C ALA A 337 -2.44 8.19 21.95
N LYS A 338 -2.27 6.96 22.47
CA LYS A 338 -1.32 6.66 23.56
C LYS A 338 0.11 7.01 23.17
N ALA A 339 0.56 6.56 21.99
CA ALA A 339 1.91 6.84 21.49
C ALA A 339 2.18 8.34 21.29
N ARG A 340 1.15 9.12 20.94
CA ARG A 340 1.21 10.57 20.77
C ARG A 340 1.04 11.37 22.06
N GLY A 341 0.77 10.72 23.19
CA GLY A 341 0.56 11.40 24.48
C GLY A 341 -0.71 12.25 24.54
N ILE A 342 -1.75 11.86 23.79
CA ILE A 342 -3.06 12.52 23.84
C ILE A 342 -3.71 12.20 25.18
N GLU A 343 -4.29 13.20 25.84
CA GLU A 343 -4.88 13.00 27.17
C GLU A 343 -6.23 12.28 27.12
N LYS A 344 -7.13 12.74 26.23
CA LYS A 344 -8.51 12.23 26.17
C LYS A 344 -8.97 12.00 24.74
N MET A 345 -9.71 10.92 24.55
CA MET A 345 -10.45 10.65 23.32
C MET A 345 -11.94 10.82 23.57
N MET A 346 -12.61 11.51 22.65
CA MET A 346 -14.02 11.84 22.72
C MET A 346 -14.74 11.23 21.52
N ALA A 347 -15.99 10.83 21.72
CA ALA A 347 -16.87 10.40 20.63
C ALA A 347 -18.28 10.92 20.89
N TYR A 348 -18.88 11.49 19.84
CA TYR A 348 -20.27 11.92 19.85
C TYR A 348 -21.10 10.91 19.05
N VAL A 349 -22.02 10.24 19.74
CA VAL A 349 -22.80 9.15 19.18
C VAL A 349 -24.28 9.41 19.42
N ARG A 350 -25.10 9.34 18.36
CA ARG A 350 -26.56 9.41 18.47
C ARG A 350 -27.08 8.35 19.46
N GLY A 351 -27.95 8.74 20.39
CA GLY A 351 -28.43 7.86 21.47
C GLY A 351 -29.16 6.59 20.97
N GLU A 352 -29.72 6.64 19.76
CA GLU A 352 -30.34 5.49 19.07
C GLU A 352 -29.32 4.45 18.56
N ASN A 353 -28.04 4.81 18.39
CA ASN A 353 -27.01 3.93 17.85
C ASN A 353 -26.39 3.02 18.93
N LYS A 354 -27.23 2.14 19.49
CA LYS A 354 -26.85 1.18 20.54
C LYS A 354 -25.59 0.36 20.19
N PRO A 355 -25.43 -0.18 18.96
CA PRO A 355 -24.24 -0.95 18.61
C PRO A 355 -22.94 -0.14 18.75
N MET A 356 -22.97 1.14 18.36
CA MET A 356 -21.82 2.03 18.44
C MET A 356 -21.47 2.35 19.90
N ILE A 357 -22.48 2.67 20.71
CA ILE A 357 -22.29 2.94 22.13
C ILE A 357 -21.62 1.73 22.83
N THR A 358 -22.10 0.52 22.55
CA THR A 358 -21.51 -0.71 23.11
C THR A 358 -20.04 -0.90 22.74
N ILE A 359 -19.63 -0.56 21.51
CA ILE A 359 -18.23 -0.68 21.08
C ILE A 359 -17.32 0.26 21.89
N PHE A 360 -17.77 1.50 22.13
CA PHE A 360 -17.00 2.45 22.94
C PHE A 360 -16.94 2.04 24.41
N GLU A 361 -18.05 1.57 24.98
CA GLU A 361 -18.08 1.06 26.37
C GLU A 361 -17.17 -0.14 26.56
N GLN A 362 -17.13 -1.07 25.59
CA GLN A 362 -16.19 -2.20 25.60
C GLN A 362 -14.72 -1.76 25.49
N ALA A 363 -14.47 -0.57 24.94
CA ALA A 363 -13.16 0.07 24.91
C ALA A 363 -12.93 1.00 26.12
N ASN A 364 -13.73 0.87 27.18
CA ASN A 364 -13.65 1.63 28.43
C ASN A 364 -13.95 3.13 28.31
N PHE A 365 -14.65 3.57 27.26
CA PHE A 365 -15.18 4.93 27.23
C PHE A 365 -16.32 5.06 28.24
N ILE A 366 -16.32 6.16 28.99
CA ILE A 366 -17.32 6.50 29.99
C ILE A 366 -18.32 7.47 29.35
N ARG A 367 -19.62 7.17 29.51
CA ARG A 367 -20.68 8.09 29.08
C ARG A 367 -20.67 9.35 29.96
N LYS A 368 -20.69 10.51 29.32
CA LYS A 368 -20.97 11.79 29.98
C LYS A 368 -22.39 12.23 29.70
N PHE A 369 -23.00 12.87 30.69
CA PHE A 369 -24.32 13.43 30.54
C PHE A 369 -24.23 14.73 29.75
N THR A 370 -24.70 14.69 28.52
CA THR A 370 -25.02 15.85 27.69
C THR A 370 -26.46 16.26 27.98
N GLY A 371 -26.73 17.56 28.08
CA GLY A 371 -28.09 18.06 28.34
C GLY A 371 -29.12 17.72 27.24
N ASP A 372 -28.67 17.20 26.10
CA ASP A 372 -29.49 16.72 24.99
C ASP A 372 -29.53 15.17 24.97
N PRO A 373 -30.70 14.53 25.17
CA PRO A 373 -30.84 13.08 25.13
C PRO A 373 -30.55 12.44 23.76
N SER A 374 -30.50 13.24 22.68
CA SER A 374 -30.34 12.74 21.32
C SER A 374 -28.90 12.39 20.96
N ASP A 375 -27.92 12.99 21.64
CA ASP A 375 -26.49 12.78 21.44
C ASP A 375 -25.82 12.39 22.75
N ILE A 376 -25.07 11.30 22.74
CA ILE A 376 -24.30 10.79 23.88
C ILE A 376 -22.82 11.12 23.66
N GLU A 377 -22.24 11.81 24.63
CA GLU A 377 -20.79 12.01 24.71
C GLU A 377 -20.14 10.83 25.42
N LEU A 378 -19.13 10.23 24.80
CA LEU A 378 -18.32 9.15 25.33
C LEU A 378 -16.88 9.63 25.44
N VAL A 379 -16.26 9.45 26.60
CA VAL A 379 -14.90 9.92 26.88
C VAL A 379 -14.02 8.80 27.41
N LEU A 380 -12.84 8.64 26.82
CA LEU A 380 -11.77 7.78 27.31
C LEU A 380 -10.60 8.63 27.78
N ASP A 381 -10.12 8.35 28.99
CA ASP A 381 -8.82 8.81 29.45
C ASP A 381 -7.75 7.86 28.89
N VAL A 382 -6.91 8.37 27.99
CA VAL A 382 -5.97 7.57 27.22
C VAL A 382 -4.90 6.94 28.10
N ALA A 383 -4.52 7.62 29.19
CA ALA A 383 -3.52 7.11 30.14
C ALA A 383 -4.03 5.87 30.88
N ASN A 384 -5.35 5.75 31.05
CA ASN A 384 -6.00 4.66 31.76
C ASN A 384 -6.53 3.56 30.83
N ALA A 385 -6.38 3.72 29.51
CA ALA A 385 -6.79 2.72 28.55
C ALA A 385 -5.83 1.52 28.62
N GLN A 386 -6.35 0.32 28.90
CA GLN A 386 -5.57 -0.93 28.86
C GLN A 386 -5.16 -1.30 27.44
#